data_AF-A0A1M4UG64-F1
#
_entry.id   AF-A0A1M4UG64-F1
#
_cell.length_a   1.000
_cell.length_b   1.000
_cell.length_c   1.000
_cell.angle_alpha   90.00
_cell.angle_beta   90.00
_cell.angle_gamma   90.00
#
_symmetry.space_group_name_H-M   'P 1'
#
loop_
_entity.id
_entity.type
_entity.pdbx_description
1 polymer ?
#
loop_
_entity_poly.entity_id
_entity_poly.type
_entity_poly.pdbx_seq_one_letter_code
_entity_poly.pdbx_strand_id
1 'polypeptide(L)'
;MSLFEIFDANYGDGIYQSVPDGIGGTDIIHDGTVVDHMNNDGVLHSHGAAISTHNVDGGVDIVSDGHLVVHTHPNVMGGHDVYGSDGLHHVSIPNVHGGVDIYDGDMHIEGMTMPNVLGGEDYWSMNGNTDTILNYDDPLMHSSEYVMDPFTVGMK
;
A
#
# COMPACT_ATOMS: atom_id res chain seq x y z
N MET A 1 4.36 -9.94 7.88
CA MET A 1 3.67 -9.40 6.71
C MET A 1 3.22 -8.00 7.10
N SER A 2 3.70 -7.00 6.38
CA SER A 2 3.26 -5.61 6.47
C SER A 2 1.81 -5.51 6.05
N LEU A 3 1.11 -4.55 6.66
CA LEU A 3 -0.29 -4.29 6.36
C LEU A 3 -0.50 -3.95 4.89
N PHE A 4 0.38 -3.14 4.33
CA PHE A 4 0.26 -2.62 2.97
C PHE A 4 0.64 -3.64 1.88
N GLU A 5 1.08 -4.85 2.24
CA GLU A 5 1.30 -5.97 1.29
C GLU A 5 0.00 -6.75 0.97
N ILE A 6 -1.00 -6.70 1.84
CA ILE A 6 -2.21 -7.54 1.69
C ILE A 6 -3.29 -6.81 0.90
N PHE A 7 -3.11 -5.52 0.70
CA PHE A 7 -4.08 -4.64 0.08
C PHE A 7 -3.77 -4.53 -1.41
N ASP A 8 -4.81 -4.46 -2.24
CA ASP A 8 -4.68 -3.97 -3.61
C ASP A 8 -4.04 -2.58 -3.49
N ALA A 9 -2.73 -2.50 -3.78
CA ALA A 9 -1.88 -1.35 -3.52
C ALA A 9 -2.20 -0.15 -4.42
N ASN A 10 -3.43 -0.05 -4.91
CA ASN A 10 -4.07 1.17 -5.38
C ASN A 10 -4.31 2.19 -4.25
N TYR A 11 -3.45 2.20 -3.22
CA TYR A 11 -3.19 3.41 -2.47
C TYR A 11 -2.69 4.41 -3.51
N GLY A 12 -3.45 5.46 -3.73
CA GLY A 12 -3.07 6.52 -4.66
C GLY A 12 -1.73 7.15 -4.28
N ASP A 13 -1.35 8.18 -5.02
CA ASP A 13 -0.10 8.87 -4.76
C ASP A 13 -0.07 9.47 -3.33
N GLY A 14 1.08 9.38 -2.67
CA GLY A 14 1.32 10.03 -1.38
C GLY A 14 1.71 9.10 -0.24
N ILE A 15 1.47 9.58 0.99
CA ILE A 15 1.89 8.92 2.23
C ILE A 15 0.65 8.41 2.96
N TYR A 16 0.73 7.17 3.41
CA TYR A 16 -0.28 6.52 4.24
C TYR A 16 0.37 6.13 5.56
N GLN A 17 -0.40 6.16 6.63
CA GLN A 17 0.07 5.77 7.96
C GLN A 17 -0.92 4.82 8.58
N SER A 18 -0.43 3.68 9.05
CA SER A 18 -1.21 2.78 9.87
C SER A 18 -1.03 3.14 11.35
N VAL A 19 -2.14 3.29 12.06
CA VAL A 19 -2.19 3.71 13.46
C VAL A 19 -3.07 2.73 14.24
N PRO A 20 -2.50 1.99 15.22
CA PRO A 20 -3.29 1.14 16.08
C PRO A 20 -4.35 1.93 16.83
N ASP A 21 -5.61 1.48 16.78
CA ASP A 21 -6.77 2.21 17.32
C ASP A 21 -6.98 1.98 18.84
N GLY A 22 -6.28 0.98 19.40
CA GLY A 22 -6.36 0.59 20.81
C GLY A 22 -7.55 -0.30 21.18
N ILE A 23 -8.43 -0.66 20.24
CA ILE A 23 -9.55 -1.60 20.45
C ILE A 23 -9.39 -2.92 19.66
N GLY A 24 -8.23 -3.11 19.02
CA GLY A 24 -7.88 -4.37 18.35
C GLY A 24 -7.89 -4.26 16.83
N GLY A 25 -7.79 -3.05 16.30
CA GLY A 25 -7.58 -2.78 14.90
C GLY A 25 -6.54 -1.70 14.64
N THR A 26 -6.45 -1.30 13.38
CA THR A 26 -5.50 -0.33 12.85
C THR A 26 -6.22 0.56 11.84
N ASP A 27 -6.22 1.86 12.09
CA ASP A 27 -6.71 2.86 11.14
C ASP A 27 -5.62 3.16 10.11
N ILE A 28 -6.03 3.29 8.84
CA ILE A 28 -5.18 3.83 7.77
C ILE A 28 -5.54 5.28 7.57
N ILE A 29 -4.54 6.14 7.71
CA ILE A 29 -4.66 7.59 7.57
C ILE A 29 -3.97 8.05 6.29
N HIS A 30 -4.66 8.89 5.53
CA HIS A 30 -4.13 9.61 4.37
C HIS A 30 -4.67 11.04 4.39
N ASP A 31 -3.78 12.01 4.14
CA ASP A 31 -4.09 13.45 4.19
C ASP A 31 -4.81 13.89 5.47
N GLY A 32 -4.44 13.27 6.61
CA GLY A 32 -5.02 13.57 7.92
C GLY A 32 -6.42 13.03 8.15
N THR A 33 -6.93 12.18 7.24
CA THR A 33 -8.24 11.54 7.36
C THR A 33 -8.11 10.02 7.40
N VAL A 34 -8.98 9.34 8.16
CA VAL A 34 -9.05 7.88 8.14
C VAL A 34 -9.71 7.46 6.83
N VAL A 35 -8.95 6.76 5.99
CA VAL A 35 -9.41 6.24 4.70
C VAL A 35 -9.76 4.76 4.77
N ASP A 36 -9.28 4.06 5.80
CA ASP A 36 -9.57 2.64 6.00
C ASP A 36 -9.36 2.18 7.43
N HIS A 37 -9.88 0.99 7.77
CA HIS A 37 -9.76 0.40 9.09
C HIS A 37 -9.63 -1.13 9.03
N MET A 38 -8.58 -1.69 9.63
CA MET A 38 -8.35 -3.14 9.69
C MET A 38 -8.53 -3.69 11.10
N ASN A 39 -9.37 -4.71 11.26
CA ASN A 39 -9.52 -5.46 12.52
C ASN A 39 -8.52 -6.63 12.62
N ASN A 40 -8.25 -7.10 13.85
CA ASN A 40 -7.44 -8.29 14.14
C ASN A 40 -7.88 -9.59 13.44
N ASP A 41 -9.15 -9.72 13.08
CA ASP A 41 -9.73 -10.94 12.48
C ASP A 41 -9.76 -10.92 10.94
N GLY A 42 -9.19 -9.88 10.31
CA GLY A 42 -9.17 -9.72 8.86
C GLY A 42 -9.91 -8.48 8.35
N VAL A 43 -9.46 -8.00 7.20
CA VAL A 43 -9.76 -6.70 6.58
C VAL A 43 -11.25 -6.44 6.38
N LEU A 44 -11.71 -5.28 6.82
CA LEU A 44 -13.01 -4.70 6.45
C LEU A 44 -12.72 -3.52 5.53
N HIS A 45 -13.05 -3.61 4.24
CA HIS A 45 -12.90 -2.49 3.33
C HIS A 45 -14.23 -1.80 3.02
N SER A 46 -14.09 -0.54 2.63
CA SER A 46 -15.06 0.44 2.12
C SER A 46 -16.01 -0.01 0.98
N HIS A 47 -15.89 -1.25 0.49
CA HIS A 47 -16.65 -1.77 -0.66
C HIS A 47 -17.39 -3.10 -0.42
N GLY A 48 -17.29 -3.70 0.76
CA GLY A 48 -17.95 -4.98 1.07
C GLY A 48 -17.33 -5.74 2.23
N ALA A 49 -17.88 -6.92 2.55
CA ALA A 49 -17.31 -7.79 3.57
C ALA A 49 -16.19 -8.64 2.94
N ALA A 50 -14.95 -8.39 3.33
CA ALA A 50 -13.81 -9.23 3.02
C ALA A 50 -13.39 -10.06 4.25
N ILE A 51 -12.83 -11.24 4.02
CA ILE A 51 -12.30 -12.11 5.07
C ILE A 51 -10.88 -12.47 4.70
N SER A 52 -9.95 -12.26 5.63
CA SER A 52 -8.54 -12.64 5.50
C SER A 52 -8.28 -13.90 6.32
N THR A 53 -7.69 -14.92 5.70
CA THR A 53 -7.34 -16.19 6.36
C THR A 53 -5.96 -16.65 5.96
N HIS A 54 -5.21 -17.23 6.91
CA HIS A 54 -3.94 -17.89 6.58
C HIS A 54 -4.17 -19.06 5.62
N ASN A 55 -3.34 -19.15 4.58
CA ASN A 55 -3.40 -20.22 3.59
C ASN A 55 -2.34 -21.31 3.86
N VAL A 56 -2.40 -22.39 3.07
CA VAL A 56 -1.52 -23.57 3.24
C VAL A 56 -0.07 -23.30 2.83
N ASP A 57 0.15 -22.26 2.04
CA ASP A 57 1.47 -21.86 1.53
C ASP A 57 2.21 -20.92 2.49
N GLY A 58 1.58 -20.59 3.63
CA GLY A 58 2.16 -19.77 4.69
C GLY A 58 1.94 -18.26 4.51
N GLY A 59 1.12 -17.86 3.53
CA GLY A 59 0.64 -16.49 3.36
C GLY A 59 -0.81 -16.32 3.81
N VAL A 60 -1.54 -15.45 3.10
CA VAL A 60 -2.90 -15.02 3.40
C VAL A 60 -3.75 -15.06 2.13
N ASP A 61 -4.96 -15.57 2.25
CA ASP A 61 -6.02 -15.48 1.27
C ASP A 61 -7.05 -14.44 1.71
N ILE A 62 -7.46 -13.57 0.79
CA ILE A 62 -8.57 -12.64 0.99
C ILE A 62 -9.73 -13.08 0.11
N VAL A 63 -10.87 -13.30 0.74
CA VAL A 63 -12.12 -13.61 0.08
C VAL A 63 -13.07 -12.43 0.23
N SER A 64 -13.51 -11.85 -0.89
CA SER A 64 -14.54 -10.80 -0.93
C SER A 64 -15.72 -11.31 -1.73
N ASP A 65 -16.95 -11.11 -1.21
CA ASP A 65 -18.19 -11.56 -1.86
C ASP A 65 -18.18 -13.04 -2.28
N GLY A 66 -17.53 -13.89 -1.48
CA GLY A 66 -17.41 -15.32 -1.72
C GLY A 66 -16.38 -15.72 -2.80
N HIS A 67 -15.60 -14.78 -3.31
CA HIS A 67 -14.55 -15.03 -4.31
C HIS A 67 -13.18 -14.71 -3.73
N LEU A 68 -12.19 -15.56 -4.02
CA LEU A 68 -10.79 -15.28 -3.72
C LEU A 68 -10.36 -14.08 -4.58
N VAL A 69 -10.01 -12.98 -3.93
CA VAL A 69 -9.57 -11.73 -4.60
C VAL A 69 -8.08 -11.51 -4.49
N VAL A 70 -7.46 -11.99 -3.40
CA VAL A 70 -6.02 -11.91 -3.18
C VAL A 70 -5.53 -13.25 -2.62
N HIS A 71 -4.40 -13.72 -3.12
CA HIS A 71 -3.65 -14.87 -2.58
C HIS A 71 -2.20 -14.48 -2.43
N THR A 72 -1.62 -14.71 -1.25
CA THR A 72 -0.21 -14.41 -1.00
C THR A 72 0.57 -15.64 -0.59
N HIS A 73 1.85 -15.69 -0.94
CA HIS A 73 2.76 -16.68 -0.37
C HIS A 73 4.16 -16.09 -0.19
N PRO A 74 4.96 -16.60 0.77
CA PRO A 74 6.34 -16.15 0.95
C PRO A 74 7.18 -16.37 -0.31
N ASN A 75 8.09 -15.44 -0.60
CA ASN A 75 8.98 -15.51 -1.76
C ASN A 75 10.44 -15.76 -1.37
N VAL A 76 11.29 -16.01 -2.36
CA VAL A 76 12.71 -16.37 -2.15
C VAL A 76 13.55 -15.23 -1.57
N MET A 77 13.07 -13.99 -1.69
CA MET A 77 13.72 -12.79 -1.16
C MET A 77 13.35 -12.52 0.31
N GLY A 78 12.45 -13.33 0.88
CA GLY A 78 12.00 -13.22 2.28
C GLY A 78 10.81 -12.29 2.49
N GLY A 79 10.22 -11.75 1.42
CA GLY A 79 8.93 -11.07 1.43
C GLY A 79 7.82 -12.00 0.94
N HIS A 80 6.86 -11.45 0.20
CA HIS A 80 5.70 -12.17 -0.32
C HIS A 80 5.46 -11.83 -1.79
N ASP A 81 5.00 -12.85 -2.53
CA ASP A 81 4.38 -12.66 -3.83
C ASP A 81 2.87 -12.57 -3.61
N VAL A 82 2.23 -11.59 -4.27
CA VAL A 82 0.80 -11.31 -4.08
C VAL A 82 0.09 -11.39 -5.42
N TYR A 83 -0.90 -12.26 -5.47
CA TYR A 83 -1.64 -12.61 -6.68
C TYR A 83 -3.07 -12.12 -6.59
N GLY A 84 -3.50 -11.40 -7.62
CA GLY A 84 -4.89 -11.08 -7.88
C GLY A 84 -5.53 -12.09 -8.84
N SER A 85 -6.73 -11.75 -9.32
CA SER A 85 -7.50 -12.61 -10.24
C SER A 85 -6.85 -12.81 -11.63
N ASP A 86 -5.97 -11.91 -12.02
CA ASP A 86 -5.31 -11.80 -13.33
C ASP A 86 -3.82 -12.14 -13.30
N GLY A 87 -3.25 -12.46 -12.13
CA GLY A 87 -1.88 -12.93 -11.99
C GLY A 87 -1.14 -12.28 -10.81
N LEU A 88 0.19 -12.26 -10.90
CA LEU A 88 1.04 -11.58 -9.93
C LEU A 88 0.80 -10.07 -10.01
N HIS A 89 0.30 -9.49 -8.93
CA HIS A 89 0.09 -8.04 -8.80
C HIS A 89 1.35 -7.36 -8.32
N HIS A 90 1.88 -7.81 -7.18
CA HIS A 90 3.06 -7.21 -6.59
C HIS A 90 3.93 -8.22 -5.86
N VAL A 91 5.20 -7.82 -5.69
CA VAL A 91 6.24 -8.55 -4.98
C VAL A 91 6.79 -7.64 -3.90
N SER A 92 6.88 -8.15 -2.68
CA SER A 92 7.53 -7.44 -1.59
C SER A 92 8.90 -8.01 -1.26
N ILE A 93 9.81 -7.12 -0.87
CA ILE A 93 11.17 -7.47 -0.46
C ILE A 93 11.51 -6.69 0.81
N PRO A 94 11.99 -7.33 1.89
CA PRO A 94 12.41 -6.64 3.10
C PRO A 94 13.46 -5.56 2.83
N ASN A 95 13.25 -4.37 3.38
CA ASN A 95 14.13 -3.22 3.17
C ASN A 95 14.97 -2.89 4.42
N VAL A 96 15.93 -1.96 4.26
CA VAL A 96 16.89 -1.61 5.32
C VAL A 96 16.25 -0.87 6.51
N HIS A 97 15.04 -0.36 6.32
CA HIS A 97 14.29 0.41 7.32
C HIS A 97 13.45 -0.49 8.22
N GLY A 98 13.44 -1.81 7.97
CA GLY A 98 12.68 -2.79 8.74
C GLY A 98 11.24 -2.97 8.29
N GLY A 99 10.85 -2.39 7.15
CA GLY A 99 9.61 -2.72 6.44
C GLY A 99 9.92 -3.47 5.14
N VAL A 100 9.16 -3.21 4.09
CA VAL A 100 9.34 -3.83 2.76
C VAL A 100 9.31 -2.80 1.64
N ASP A 101 10.10 -3.03 0.59
CA ASP A 101 9.92 -2.38 -0.70
C ASP A 101 8.86 -3.18 -1.49
N ILE A 102 7.95 -2.49 -2.15
CA ILE A 102 6.83 -3.06 -2.91
C ILE A 102 7.07 -2.79 -4.39
N TYR A 103 7.01 -3.85 -5.19
CA TYR A 103 7.23 -3.81 -6.62
C TYR A 103 6.01 -4.36 -7.37
N ASP A 104 5.73 -3.83 -8.56
CA ASP A 104 4.75 -4.41 -9.46
C ASP A 104 5.21 -5.79 -9.99
N GLY A 105 4.33 -6.47 -10.73
CA GLY A 105 4.64 -7.75 -11.38
C GLY A 105 5.81 -7.70 -12.40
N ASP A 106 6.18 -6.52 -12.87
CA ASP A 106 7.30 -6.26 -13.79
C ASP A 106 8.58 -5.79 -13.06
N MET A 107 8.59 -5.78 -11.72
CA MET A 107 9.67 -5.34 -10.85
C MET A 107 9.97 -3.83 -10.87
N HIS A 108 9.01 -2.98 -11.24
CA HIS A 108 9.08 -1.54 -10.97
C HIS A 108 8.65 -1.25 -9.54
N ILE A 109 9.32 -0.30 -8.89
CA ILE A 109 9.01 0.06 -7.50
C ILE A 109 7.71 0.88 -7.45
N GLU A 110 6.73 0.40 -6.69
CA GLU A 110 5.44 1.07 -6.46
C GLU A 110 5.44 1.84 -5.15
N GLY A 111 6.19 1.37 -4.16
CA GLY A 111 6.22 1.99 -2.85
C GLY A 111 7.16 1.30 -1.87
N MET A 112 7.16 1.79 -0.64
CA MET A 112 7.83 1.11 0.47
C MET A 112 7.11 1.34 1.79
N THR A 113 7.32 0.42 2.73
CA THR A 113 6.86 0.54 4.10
C THR A 113 8.02 0.66 5.07
N MET A 114 7.75 1.29 6.21
CA MET A 114 8.65 1.31 7.36
C MET A 114 7.87 1.48 8.67
N PRO A 115 8.34 0.93 9.80
CA PRO A 115 7.71 1.15 11.09
C PRO A 115 7.65 2.62 11.48
N ASN A 116 6.52 3.06 12.04
CA ASN A 116 6.33 4.44 12.49
C ASN A 116 6.31 4.58 14.02
N VAL A 117 6.39 5.82 14.51
CA VAL A 117 6.46 6.12 15.96
C VAL A 117 5.17 5.82 16.72
N LEU A 118 4.07 5.59 16.00
CA LEU A 118 2.75 5.29 16.57
C LEU A 118 2.55 3.79 16.80
N GLY A 119 3.54 2.96 16.41
CA GLY A 119 3.50 1.51 16.56
C GLY A 119 2.85 0.78 15.39
N GLY A 120 2.54 1.48 14.30
CA GLY A 120 2.18 0.90 13.01
C GLY A 120 3.31 1.07 11.99
N GLU A 121 2.93 1.30 10.74
CA GLU A 121 3.82 1.43 9.58
C GLU A 121 3.42 2.65 8.77
N ASP A 122 4.40 3.38 8.24
CA ASP A 122 4.19 4.34 7.17
C ASP A 122 4.35 3.61 5.83
N TYR A 123 3.49 3.90 4.86
CA TYR A 123 3.63 3.51 3.47
C TYR A 123 3.85 4.76 2.61
N TRP A 124 4.89 4.72 1.80
CA TRP A 124 5.26 5.78 0.88
C TRP A 124 5.06 5.27 -0.54
N SER A 125 4.06 5.83 -1.22
CA SER A 125 3.86 5.58 -2.65
C SER A 125 5.01 6.21 -3.45
N MET A 126 5.59 5.42 -4.33
CA MET A 126 6.57 5.85 -5.32
C MET A 126 5.95 6.05 -6.70
N ASN A 127 4.64 5.78 -6.84
CA ASN A 127 3.85 6.31 -7.93
C ASN A 127 3.87 7.84 -7.82
N GLY A 128 4.74 8.44 -8.62
CA GLY A 128 4.89 9.88 -8.72
C GLY A 128 4.02 10.44 -9.83
N ASN A 129 4.12 11.74 -10.05
CA ASN A 129 3.50 12.42 -11.17
C ASN A 129 4.13 12.07 -12.55
N THR A 130 4.82 10.94 -12.69
CA THR A 130 5.56 10.53 -13.90
C THR A 130 4.66 10.53 -15.13
N ASP A 131 3.47 9.94 -15.04
CA ASP A 131 2.51 9.94 -16.15
C ASP A 131 2.03 11.36 -16.47
N THR A 132 1.84 12.19 -15.45
CA THR A 132 1.52 13.62 -15.64
C THR A 132 2.67 14.37 -16.31
N ILE A 133 3.94 14.03 -16.02
CA ILE A 133 5.15 14.61 -16.61
C ILE A 133 5.34 14.18 -18.05
N LEU A 134 5.17 12.89 -18.33
CA LEU A 134 5.44 12.31 -19.65
C LEU A 134 4.28 12.44 -20.64
N ASN A 135 3.10 12.87 -20.18
CA ASN A 135 1.97 13.22 -21.05
C ASN A 135 2.20 14.51 -21.87
N TYR A 136 3.25 15.29 -21.58
CA TYR A 136 3.63 16.45 -22.38
C TYR A 136 4.58 16.05 -23.51
N ASP A 137 4.36 16.59 -24.72
CA ASP A 137 5.24 16.37 -25.89
C ASP A 137 6.70 16.79 -25.63
N ASP A 138 6.91 17.77 -24.74
CA ASP A 138 8.21 18.17 -24.18
C ASP A 138 8.07 18.48 -22.68
N PRO A 139 8.32 17.50 -21.79
CA PRO A 139 8.17 17.66 -20.35
C PRO A 139 9.06 18.77 -19.76
N LEU A 140 10.20 19.07 -20.40
CA LEU A 140 11.13 20.09 -19.92
C LEU A 140 10.62 21.50 -20.23
N MET A 141 9.85 21.67 -21.29
CA MET A 141 9.21 22.95 -21.64
C MET A 141 8.12 23.33 -20.64
N HIS A 142 7.40 22.34 -20.12
CA HIS A 142 6.34 22.52 -19.11
C HIS A 142 6.84 22.47 -17.67
N SER A 143 8.15 22.27 -17.44
CA SER A 143 8.76 22.22 -16.10
C SER A 143 8.45 23.45 -15.23
N SER A 144 8.25 24.62 -15.85
CA SER A 144 7.90 25.88 -15.18
C SER A 144 6.41 26.03 -14.82
N GLU A 145 5.54 25.19 -15.39
CA GLU A 145 4.10 25.16 -15.15
C GLU A 145 3.73 24.25 -13.97
N TYR A 146 4.67 23.40 -13.53
CA TYR A 146 4.53 22.63 -12.30
C TYR A 146 4.60 23.54 -11.09
N VAL A 147 3.43 23.96 -10.62
CA VAL A 147 3.25 24.56 -9.31
C VAL A 147 3.03 23.42 -8.33
N MET A 148 4.03 23.14 -7.50
CA MET A 148 3.79 22.34 -6.29
C MET A 148 2.81 23.13 -5.43
N ASP A 149 1.70 22.50 -5.03
CA ASP A 149 0.79 23.12 -4.09
C ASP A 149 1.59 23.55 -2.85
N PRO A 150 1.40 24.80 -2.37
CA PRO A 150 2.14 25.27 -1.22
C PRO A 150 1.87 24.34 -0.05
N PHE A 151 2.94 23.85 0.60
CA PHE A 151 2.81 23.09 1.83
C PHE A 151 2.00 23.92 2.83
N THR A 152 0.77 23.50 3.09
CA THR A 152 -0.08 24.16 4.08
C THR A 152 0.44 23.75 5.44
N VAL A 153 1.47 24.43 5.93
CA VAL A 153 1.91 24.30 7.32
C VAL A 153 0.80 24.95 8.14
N GLY A 154 -0.12 24.13 8.66
CA GLY A 154 -1.17 24.57 9.56
C GLY A 154 -0.54 25.34 10.72
N MET A 155 -0.63 26.67 10.67
CA MET A 155 -0.31 27.50 11.82
C MET A 155 -1.42 27.30 12.84
N LYS A 156 -1.02 26.91 14.05
CA LYS A 156 -1.84 26.80 15.25
C LYS A 156 -2.69 28.05 15.51
#